data_AF-A0A0F8CL11-F1
#
_entry.id   AF-A0A0F8CL11-F1
#
_cell.length_a   1.000
_cell.length_b   1.000
_cell.length_c   1.000
_cell.angle_alpha   90.00
_cell.angle_beta   90.00
_cell.angle_gamma   90.00
#
_symmetry.space_group_name_H-M   'P 1'
#
loop_
_entity.id
_entity.type
_entity.pdbx_description
1 polymer ?
#
loop_
_entity_poly.entity_id
_entity_poly.type
_entity_poly.pdbx_seq_one_letter_code
_entity_poly.pdbx_strand_id
1 'polypeptide(L)'
;MRERVGEGIDTAESALEAFTDLTDDIEETTSGVEEISAASDDQAAAIEEAVDMVESVGGLADDTAEDAAEVTTIAHTQKTSLTEVAAGASTLNDRTGALDDRLDAYDLVGGAADDDDTVVEFWHALGGRKARLLDEFVDEFEAATEGVSVRPSSKGSYRGVFDATLAAAERGDPPAIAHLYEIGTKRALDSGAFAPVEDLLAETQLSPDDLLDPVANYYRTDGRLHSLPFNASTPVLYYDRAAFERAGLNPDDPPATFAEVRHCAERLVERGGVETGITFANYSWFVEQWFAEAGQPLVDAENGRAGTPTEAYFDAEAGERVYEWIADMAADDLYHDPGIEARGQAREAFHAGRAGILIGSTSAMADVHENASFPVGTGYFPVADERHGVVVGGGSLWVADRATAEQQRAAAAFLGWLAAPEQQARWHRETGYFPVHEGAVDRLTRDGWFDENPGYRTAMDQLLDAEESVATTGARMGPFDTVRTLVAEASVDAREYGVAEALDRLTESAELQLQSYAQGTDDR
;
A
#
# COMPACT_ATOMS: atom_id res chain seq x y z
N MET A 1 60.64 -66.79 -75.75
CA MET A 1 60.16 -67.35 -74.47
C MET A 1 60.77 -66.66 -73.27
N ARG A 2 62.10 -66.44 -73.21
CA ARG A 2 62.73 -65.66 -72.11
C ARG A 2 62.28 -64.20 -72.03
N GLU A 3 62.18 -63.52 -73.16
CA GLU A 3 61.81 -62.10 -73.24
C GLU A 3 60.36 -61.84 -72.77
N ARG A 4 59.41 -62.67 -73.23
CA ARG A 4 57.99 -62.64 -72.80
C ARG A 4 57.75 -63.04 -71.34
N VAL A 5 58.70 -63.73 -70.71
CA VAL A 5 58.65 -64.07 -69.27
C VAL A 5 59.26 -62.93 -68.45
N GLY A 6 60.27 -62.23 -68.98
CA GLY A 6 60.83 -61.02 -68.38
C GLY A 6 59.80 -59.90 -68.25
N GLU A 7 59.13 -59.51 -69.35
CA GLU A 7 58.08 -58.47 -69.31
C GLU A 7 56.92 -58.81 -68.36
N GLY A 8 56.57 -60.09 -68.24
CA GLY A 8 55.52 -60.55 -67.33
C GLY A 8 55.94 -60.49 -65.85
N ILE A 9 57.23 -60.68 -65.56
CA ILE A 9 57.79 -60.52 -64.22
C ILE A 9 57.88 -59.03 -63.87
N ASP A 10 58.40 -58.19 -64.77
CA ASP A 10 58.51 -56.74 -64.54
C ASP A 10 57.13 -56.10 -64.31
N THR A 11 56.11 -56.52 -65.08
CA THR A 11 54.72 -56.05 -64.89
C THR A 11 54.13 -56.50 -63.54
N ALA A 12 54.46 -57.72 -63.10
CA ALA A 12 54.01 -58.24 -61.81
C ALA A 12 54.73 -57.55 -60.64
N GLU A 13 56.02 -57.24 -60.79
CA GLU A 13 56.81 -56.48 -59.81
C GLU A 13 56.29 -55.04 -59.69
N SER A 14 56.04 -54.34 -60.80
CA SER A 14 55.43 -53.00 -60.75
C SER A 14 54.01 -52.99 -60.17
N ALA A 15 53.22 -54.04 -60.43
CA ALA A 15 51.91 -54.18 -59.80
C ALA A 15 52.02 -54.42 -58.29
N LEU A 16 53.00 -55.21 -57.85
CA LEU A 16 53.31 -55.45 -56.44
C LEU A 16 53.79 -54.18 -55.72
N GLU A 17 54.64 -53.38 -56.36
CA GLU A 17 55.03 -52.05 -55.85
C GLU A 17 53.82 -51.14 -55.70
N ALA A 18 52.97 -51.03 -56.75
CA ALA A 18 51.77 -50.21 -56.67
C ALA A 18 50.76 -50.67 -55.60
N PHE A 19 50.66 -51.98 -55.33
CA PHE A 19 49.85 -52.50 -54.23
C PHE A 19 50.46 -52.22 -52.86
N THR A 20 51.79 -52.17 -52.77
CA THR A 20 52.49 -51.81 -51.53
C THR A 20 52.27 -50.33 -51.23
N ASP A 21 52.49 -49.45 -52.22
CA ASP A 21 52.23 -48.02 -52.09
C ASP A 21 50.76 -47.73 -51.71
N LEU A 22 49.81 -48.44 -52.32
CA LEU A 22 48.39 -48.30 -51.97
C LEU A 22 48.08 -48.78 -50.55
N THR A 23 48.81 -49.79 -50.05
CA THR A 23 48.63 -50.28 -48.67
C THR A 23 49.15 -49.24 -47.68
N ASP A 24 50.31 -48.65 -47.96
CA ASP A 24 50.90 -47.58 -47.14
C ASP A 24 50.00 -46.33 -47.12
N ASP A 25 49.44 -45.93 -48.28
CA ASP A 25 48.49 -44.81 -48.39
C ASP A 25 47.20 -45.07 -47.57
N ILE A 26 46.72 -46.31 -47.56
CA ILE A 26 45.53 -46.71 -46.77
C ILE A 26 45.84 -46.69 -45.27
N GLU A 27 47.02 -47.13 -44.85
CA GLU A 27 47.46 -47.08 -43.45
C GLU A 27 47.61 -45.62 -42.97
N GLU A 28 48.22 -44.74 -43.78
CA GLU A 28 48.33 -43.31 -43.47
C GLU A 28 46.95 -42.64 -43.39
N THR A 29 46.06 -42.95 -44.34
CA THR A 29 44.68 -42.43 -44.33
C THR A 29 43.91 -42.91 -43.11
N THR A 30 44.07 -44.18 -42.71
CA THR A 30 43.41 -44.75 -41.53
C THR A 30 43.91 -44.08 -40.26
N SER A 31 45.23 -43.89 -40.13
CA SER A 31 45.83 -43.16 -39.01
C SER A 31 45.33 -41.71 -38.95
N GLY A 32 45.22 -41.03 -40.09
CA GLY A 32 44.68 -39.68 -40.17
C GLY A 32 43.21 -39.59 -39.76
N VAL A 33 42.39 -40.60 -40.10
CA VAL A 33 40.99 -40.68 -39.68
C VAL A 33 40.87 -40.93 -38.17
N GLU A 34 41.73 -41.76 -37.59
CA GLU A 34 41.78 -42.01 -36.14
C GLU A 34 42.18 -40.76 -35.35
N GLU A 35 43.17 -39.99 -35.84
CA GLU A 35 43.56 -38.70 -35.24
C GLU A 35 42.44 -37.66 -35.31
N ILE A 36 41.71 -37.58 -36.43
CA ILE A 36 40.57 -36.69 -36.58
C ILE A 36 39.42 -37.10 -35.64
N SER A 37 39.19 -38.40 -35.46
CA SER A 37 38.19 -38.92 -34.53
C SER A 37 38.54 -38.54 -33.09
N ALA A 38 39.79 -38.76 -32.67
CA ALA A 38 40.25 -38.40 -31.33
C ALA A 38 40.17 -36.88 -31.09
N ALA A 39 40.55 -36.07 -32.07
CA ALA A 39 40.42 -34.61 -31.98
C ALA A 39 38.95 -34.15 -31.92
N SER A 40 38.03 -34.86 -32.57
CA SER A 40 36.60 -34.57 -32.50
C SER A 40 36.01 -34.93 -31.14
N ASP A 41 36.45 -36.03 -30.54
CA ASP A 41 36.04 -36.44 -29.18
C ASP A 41 36.56 -35.43 -28.13
N ASP A 42 37.81 -34.97 -28.25
CA ASP A 42 38.37 -33.92 -27.39
C ASP A 42 37.62 -32.59 -27.53
N GLN A 43 37.20 -32.24 -28.76
CA GLN A 43 36.36 -31.04 -28.99
C GLN A 43 34.97 -31.16 -28.36
N ALA A 44 34.35 -32.34 -28.42
CA ALA A 44 33.05 -32.58 -27.80
C ALA A 44 33.14 -32.43 -26.27
N ALA A 45 34.18 -32.99 -25.64
CA ALA A 45 34.42 -32.85 -24.21
C ALA A 45 34.63 -31.39 -23.78
N ALA A 46 35.39 -30.62 -24.58
CA ALA A 46 35.60 -29.19 -24.31
C ALA A 46 34.31 -28.35 -24.46
N ILE A 47 33.40 -28.75 -25.34
CA ILE A 47 32.09 -28.10 -25.50
C ILE A 47 31.18 -28.42 -24.31
N GLU A 48 31.15 -29.66 -23.84
CA GLU A 48 30.39 -30.04 -22.63
C GLU A 48 30.90 -29.27 -21.40
N GLU A 49 32.22 -29.17 -21.20
CA GLU A 49 32.81 -28.37 -20.12
C GLU A 49 32.44 -26.88 -20.23
N ALA A 50 32.39 -26.35 -21.46
CA ALA A 50 31.94 -24.97 -21.69
C ALA A 50 30.44 -24.76 -21.39
N VAL A 51 29.60 -25.75 -21.69
CA VAL A 51 28.16 -25.71 -21.35
C VAL A 51 27.96 -25.77 -19.83
N ASP A 52 28.65 -26.68 -19.14
CA ASP A 52 28.59 -26.79 -17.67
C ASP A 52 29.06 -25.49 -16.99
N MET A 53 30.10 -24.84 -17.52
CA MET A 53 30.54 -23.52 -17.04
C MET A 53 29.47 -22.44 -17.27
N VAL A 54 28.76 -22.46 -18.40
CA VAL A 54 27.69 -21.50 -18.68
C VAL A 54 26.49 -21.72 -17.76
N GLU A 55 26.10 -22.98 -17.51
CA GLU A 55 25.03 -23.32 -16.55
C GLU A 55 25.41 -22.92 -15.12
N SER A 56 26.66 -23.16 -14.71
CA SER A 56 27.17 -22.71 -13.41
C SER A 56 27.20 -21.18 -13.28
N VAL A 57 27.54 -20.46 -14.34
CA VAL A 57 27.47 -18.98 -14.37
C VAL A 57 26.02 -18.50 -14.32
N GLY A 58 25.07 -19.22 -14.93
CA GLY A 58 23.64 -18.96 -14.82
C GLY A 58 23.14 -19.09 -13.38
N GLY A 59 23.45 -20.21 -12.72
CA GLY A 59 23.10 -20.40 -11.30
C GLY A 59 23.74 -19.35 -10.37
N LEU A 60 25.01 -19.00 -10.61
CA LEU A 60 25.68 -17.91 -9.89
C LEU A 60 25.01 -16.54 -10.13
N ALA A 61 24.48 -16.30 -11.32
CA ALA A 61 23.77 -15.07 -11.65
C ALA A 61 22.40 -15.01 -10.95
N ASP A 62 21.68 -16.13 -10.89
CA ASP A 62 20.42 -16.25 -10.15
C ASP A 62 20.64 -16.07 -8.64
N ASP A 63 21.64 -16.75 -8.05
CA ASP A 63 22.02 -16.57 -6.64
C ASP A 63 22.43 -15.11 -6.36
N THR A 64 23.17 -14.48 -7.29
CA THR A 64 23.55 -13.07 -7.16
C THR A 64 22.35 -12.13 -7.29
N ALA A 65 21.34 -12.48 -8.10
CA ALA A 65 20.11 -11.71 -8.23
C ALA A 65 19.22 -11.85 -6.99
N GLU A 66 19.14 -13.03 -6.40
CA GLU A 66 18.46 -13.29 -5.13
C GLU A 66 19.16 -12.54 -3.98
N ASP A 67 20.48 -12.65 -3.86
CA ASP A 67 21.29 -11.89 -2.91
C ASP A 67 21.14 -10.37 -3.12
N ALA A 68 21.10 -9.91 -4.37
CA ALA A 68 20.88 -8.50 -4.68
C ALA A 68 19.46 -8.03 -4.32
N ALA A 69 18.44 -8.88 -4.49
CA ALA A 69 17.07 -8.62 -4.07
C ALA A 69 16.96 -8.58 -2.53
N GLU A 70 17.63 -9.48 -1.82
CA GLU A 70 17.68 -9.49 -0.36
C GLU A 70 18.42 -8.24 0.17
N VAL A 71 19.58 -7.90 -0.40
CA VAL A 71 20.34 -6.70 -0.05
C VAL A 71 19.54 -5.42 -0.36
N THR A 72 18.77 -5.40 -1.46
CA THR A 72 17.89 -4.28 -1.81
C THR A 72 16.73 -4.17 -0.82
N THR A 73 16.16 -5.29 -0.38
CA THR A 73 15.12 -5.35 0.67
C THR A 73 15.64 -4.87 2.01
N ILE A 74 16.85 -5.28 2.40
CA ILE A 74 17.53 -4.82 3.61
C ILE A 74 17.83 -3.31 3.52
N ALA A 75 18.34 -2.83 2.38
CA ALA A 75 18.62 -1.42 2.14
C ALA A 75 17.34 -0.56 2.18
N HIS A 76 16.22 -1.05 1.63
CA HIS A 76 14.91 -0.40 1.73
C HIS A 76 14.38 -0.40 3.16
N THR A 77 14.52 -1.49 3.89
CA THR A 77 14.15 -1.59 5.31
C THR A 77 14.96 -0.59 6.14
N GLN A 78 16.26 -0.45 5.87
CA GLN A 78 17.13 0.53 6.51
C GLN A 78 16.77 1.97 6.14
N LYS A 79 16.48 2.26 4.86
CA LYS A 79 16.04 3.59 4.40
C LYS A 79 14.71 3.99 5.04
N THR A 80 13.78 3.05 5.13
CA THR A 80 12.49 3.25 5.81
C THR A 80 12.71 3.51 7.30
N SER A 81 13.54 2.69 7.95
CA SER A 81 13.91 2.88 9.37
C SER A 81 14.60 4.23 9.60
N LEU A 82 15.46 4.69 8.68
CA LEU A 82 16.12 6.00 8.75
C LEU A 82 15.14 7.16 8.53
N THR A 83 14.16 6.98 7.65
CA THR A 83 13.09 7.96 7.42
C THR A 83 12.18 8.05 8.64
N GLU A 84 11.86 6.92 9.27
CA GLU A 84 11.14 6.84 10.54
C GLU A 84 11.95 7.46 11.69
N VAL A 85 13.27 7.26 11.75
CA VAL A 85 14.16 7.91 12.72
C VAL A 85 14.24 9.42 12.47
N ALA A 86 14.29 9.88 11.22
CA ALA A 86 14.28 11.29 10.87
C ALA A 86 12.94 11.96 11.22
N ALA A 87 11.82 11.29 10.92
CA ALA A 87 10.48 11.71 11.34
C ALA A 87 10.36 11.69 12.87
N GLY A 88 10.94 10.69 13.53
CA GLY A 88 11.04 10.57 14.98
C GLY A 88 11.88 11.68 15.61
N ALA A 89 12.96 12.12 14.95
CA ALA A 89 13.80 13.23 15.38
C ALA A 89 13.09 14.58 15.21
N SER A 90 12.35 14.78 14.10
CA SER A 90 11.46 15.94 13.93
C SER A 90 10.36 15.95 14.99
N THR A 91 9.74 14.80 15.23
CA THR A 91 8.73 14.62 16.27
C THR A 91 9.32 14.84 17.65
N LEU A 92 10.58 14.43 17.91
CA LEU A 92 11.27 14.69 19.17
C LEU A 92 11.58 16.18 19.34
N ASN A 93 11.94 16.87 18.26
CA ASN A 93 12.15 18.32 18.26
C ASN A 93 10.83 19.07 18.55
N ASP A 94 9.73 18.66 17.92
CA ASP A 94 8.39 19.20 18.16
C ASP A 94 7.88 18.86 19.58
N ARG A 95 8.19 17.65 20.06
CA ARG A 95 7.93 17.22 21.45
C ARG A 95 8.82 17.93 22.45
N THR A 96 10.01 18.39 22.09
CA THR A 96 10.87 19.19 22.97
C THR A 96 10.27 20.58 23.14
N GLY A 97 9.75 21.18 22.06
CA GLY A 97 8.96 22.42 22.15
C GLY A 97 7.69 22.26 22.97
N ALA A 98 6.92 21.19 22.72
CA ALA A 98 5.71 20.91 23.49
C ALA A 98 5.98 20.46 24.93
N LEU A 99 7.15 19.89 25.24
CA LEU A 99 7.59 19.53 26.59
C LEU A 99 8.04 20.78 27.35
N ASP A 100 8.66 21.76 26.69
CA ASP A 100 8.99 23.08 27.26
C ASP A 100 7.68 23.82 27.63
N ASP A 101 6.71 23.85 26.72
CA ASP A 101 5.38 24.43 26.96
C ASP A 101 4.60 23.66 28.06
N ARG A 102 4.73 22.32 28.12
CA ARG A 102 4.10 21.48 29.16
C ARG A 102 4.82 21.55 30.49
N LEU A 103 6.14 21.79 30.54
CA LEU A 103 6.91 22.01 31.76
C LEU A 103 6.56 23.35 32.40
N ASP A 104 6.32 24.38 31.59
CA ASP A 104 5.82 25.68 32.07
C ASP A 104 4.34 25.60 32.54
N ALA A 105 3.59 24.62 32.06
CA ALA A 105 2.22 24.32 32.49
C ALA A 105 2.12 23.27 33.62
N TYR A 106 3.24 22.65 34.03
CA TYR A 106 3.27 21.58 35.03
C TYR A 106 3.31 22.14 36.46
N ASP A 107 2.17 22.64 36.93
CA ASP A 107 1.84 22.57 38.35
C ASP A 107 1.21 21.17 38.58
N LEU A 108 1.75 20.41 39.52
CA LEU A 108 1.46 18.98 39.73
C LEU A 108 -0.05 18.71 39.92
N VAL A 109 -0.72 18.21 38.88
CA VAL A 109 -1.95 17.42 38.99
C VAL A 109 -1.71 16.06 38.36
N GLY A 110 -0.87 15.26 39.01
CA GLY A 110 -0.88 13.82 38.81
C GLY A 110 -2.11 13.26 39.50
N GLY A 111 -3.17 12.97 38.73
CA GLY A 111 -4.19 12.03 39.18
C GLY A 111 -3.52 10.65 39.27
N ALA A 112 -3.20 10.21 40.47
CA ALA A 112 -2.94 8.80 40.69
C ALA A 112 -4.22 8.07 40.27
N ALA A 113 -4.12 7.04 39.40
CA ALA A 113 -5.18 6.05 39.32
C ALA A 113 -5.47 5.58 40.73
N ASP A 114 -6.75 5.51 41.10
CA ASP A 114 -7.09 4.91 42.38
C ASP A 114 -6.72 3.42 42.29
N ASP A 115 -6.27 2.82 43.40
CA ASP A 115 -5.77 1.42 43.42
C ASP A 115 -6.86 0.40 43.00
N ASP A 116 -8.12 0.85 42.86
CA ASP A 116 -9.31 0.11 42.46
C ASP A 116 -9.75 0.34 40.98
N ASP A 117 -9.09 1.20 40.21
CA ASP A 117 -9.49 1.51 38.82
C ASP A 117 -9.20 0.34 37.84
N THR A 118 -10.10 0.10 36.90
CA THR A 118 -9.87 -0.80 35.77
C THR A 118 -9.00 -0.10 34.71
N VAL A 119 -7.75 -0.54 34.57
CA VAL A 119 -6.81 0.01 33.58
C VAL A 119 -6.99 -0.61 32.19
N VAL A 120 -7.22 0.26 31.20
CA VAL A 120 -7.37 -0.05 29.77
C VAL A 120 -6.17 0.49 29.01
N GLU A 121 -5.20 -0.36 28.71
CA GLU A 121 -4.07 -0.01 27.83
C GLU A 121 -4.56 0.16 26.39
N PHE A 122 -4.28 1.32 25.78
CA PHE A 122 -4.68 1.65 24.43
C PHE A 122 -3.46 2.00 23.56
N TRP A 123 -3.08 1.12 22.63
CA TRP A 123 -1.98 1.39 21.69
C TRP A 123 -2.48 2.02 20.38
N HIS A 124 -1.86 3.13 19.96
CA HIS A 124 -2.31 3.88 18.78
C HIS A 124 -1.20 4.43 17.87
N ALA A 125 -1.57 4.71 16.62
CA ALA A 125 -0.66 5.25 15.60
C ALA A 125 -0.69 6.79 15.50
N LEU A 126 -1.61 7.44 16.21
CA LEU A 126 -1.81 8.88 16.11
C LEU A 126 -0.60 9.68 16.62
N GLY A 127 -0.36 10.82 15.99
CA GLY A 127 0.64 11.82 16.37
C GLY A 127 0.10 13.26 16.29
N GLY A 128 0.94 14.23 16.68
CA GLY A 128 0.63 15.66 16.55
C GLY A 128 -0.67 16.09 17.23
N ARG A 129 -1.48 16.90 16.52
CA ARG A 129 -2.78 17.38 17.03
C ARG A 129 -3.78 16.24 17.28
N LYS A 130 -3.72 15.16 16.49
CA LYS A 130 -4.67 14.04 16.59
C LYS A 130 -4.47 13.23 17.88
N ALA A 131 -3.21 13.03 18.27
CA ALA A 131 -2.89 12.37 19.55
C ALA A 131 -3.32 13.24 20.75
N ARG A 132 -3.13 14.56 20.67
CA ARG A 132 -3.59 15.49 21.73
C ARG A 132 -5.11 15.48 21.90
N LEU A 133 -5.85 15.47 20.79
CA LEU A 133 -7.31 15.37 20.84
C LEU A 133 -7.77 14.02 21.42
N LEU A 134 -7.04 12.93 21.15
CA LEU A 134 -7.31 11.65 21.80
C LEU A 134 -7.06 11.70 23.31
N ASP A 135 -5.96 12.34 23.76
CA ASP A 135 -5.69 12.53 25.19
C ASP A 135 -6.85 13.32 25.86
N GLU A 136 -7.33 14.40 25.22
CA GLU A 136 -8.46 15.18 25.72
C GLU A 136 -9.76 14.37 25.79
N PHE A 137 -10.02 13.52 24.79
CA PHE A 137 -11.15 12.59 24.81
C PHE A 137 -11.05 11.55 25.93
N VAL A 138 -9.84 11.06 26.23
CA VAL A 138 -9.62 10.18 27.37
C VAL A 138 -9.92 10.90 28.68
N ASP A 139 -9.39 12.11 28.87
CA ASP A 139 -9.62 12.90 30.09
C ASP A 139 -11.12 13.20 30.30
N GLU A 140 -11.84 13.57 29.24
CA GLU A 140 -13.28 13.83 29.28
C GLU A 140 -14.10 12.57 29.60
N PHE A 141 -13.70 11.42 29.06
CA PHE A 141 -14.34 10.14 29.35
C PHE A 141 -14.11 9.69 30.80
N GLU A 142 -12.87 9.76 31.29
CA GLU A 142 -12.53 9.41 32.69
C GLU A 142 -13.24 10.35 33.68
N ALA A 143 -13.39 11.64 33.35
CA ALA A 143 -14.15 12.57 34.17
C ALA A 143 -15.66 12.26 34.22
N ALA A 144 -16.19 11.60 33.18
CA ALA A 144 -17.60 11.19 33.09
C ALA A 144 -17.87 9.76 33.58
N THR A 145 -16.82 8.96 33.79
CA THR A 145 -16.91 7.51 34.05
C THR A 145 -16.03 7.12 35.24
N GLU A 146 -16.64 6.79 36.37
CA GLU A 146 -15.91 6.34 37.56
C GLU A 146 -15.32 4.92 37.38
N GLY A 147 -14.16 4.65 37.97
CA GLY A 147 -13.58 3.30 38.06
C GLY A 147 -12.88 2.80 36.80
N VAL A 148 -12.64 3.66 35.81
CA VAL A 148 -11.95 3.31 34.56
C VAL A 148 -10.79 4.27 34.34
N SER A 149 -9.63 3.73 33.97
CA SER A 149 -8.54 4.53 33.47
C SER A 149 -8.00 4.05 32.12
N VAL A 150 -8.04 4.91 31.10
CA VAL A 150 -7.55 4.64 29.75
C VAL A 150 -6.13 5.19 29.61
N ARG A 151 -5.21 4.34 29.16
CA ARG A 151 -3.79 4.68 29.00
C ARG A 151 -3.39 4.67 27.52
N PRO A 152 -3.58 5.78 26.79
CA PRO A 152 -3.16 5.88 25.40
C PRO A 152 -1.62 5.88 25.28
N SER A 153 -1.10 5.07 24.36
CA SER A 153 0.33 4.95 24.07
C SER A 153 0.57 4.93 22.56
N SER A 154 1.22 5.99 22.05
CA SER A 154 1.61 6.04 20.64
C SER A 154 2.72 5.05 20.34
N LYS A 155 2.55 4.23 19.30
CA LYS A 155 3.61 3.39 18.69
C LYS A 155 4.21 4.01 17.43
N GLY A 156 3.90 5.28 17.16
CA GLY A 156 4.51 6.09 16.09
C GLY A 156 3.95 5.87 14.70
N SER A 157 3.58 4.65 14.32
CA SER A 157 3.01 4.33 13.00
C SER A 157 2.00 3.20 13.08
N TYR A 158 1.16 3.06 12.04
CA TYR A 158 0.22 1.94 11.95
C TYR A 158 0.90 0.58 11.95
N ARG A 159 1.96 0.43 11.14
CA ARG A 159 2.79 -0.77 11.13
C ARG A 159 3.38 -1.05 12.52
N GLY A 160 3.89 -0.01 13.19
CA GLY A 160 4.41 -0.13 14.55
C GLY A 160 3.38 -0.58 15.58
N VAL A 161 2.14 -0.08 15.53
CA VAL A 161 1.06 -0.59 16.41
C VAL A 161 0.74 -2.04 16.06
N PHE A 162 0.57 -2.34 14.77
CA PHE A 162 0.18 -3.65 14.29
C PHE A 162 1.19 -4.74 14.68
N ASP A 163 2.48 -4.54 14.41
CA ASP A 163 3.54 -5.48 14.75
C ASP A 163 3.66 -5.67 16.26
N ALA A 164 3.63 -4.57 17.02
CA ALA A 164 3.70 -4.63 18.48
C ALA A 164 2.51 -5.41 19.06
N THR A 165 1.30 -5.12 18.59
CA THR A 165 0.06 -5.74 19.08
C THR A 165 0.02 -7.23 18.76
N LEU A 166 0.30 -7.65 17.51
CA LEU A 166 0.29 -9.07 17.16
C LEU A 166 1.37 -9.85 17.93
N ALA A 167 2.58 -9.31 18.06
CA ALA A 167 3.63 -9.96 18.84
C ALA A 167 3.24 -10.06 20.33
N ALA A 168 2.55 -9.05 20.88
CA ALA A 168 2.05 -9.09 22.25
C ALA A 168 0.92 -10.11 22.43
N ALA A 169 0.01 -10.22 21.45
CA ALA A 169 -1.04 -11.22 21.42
C ALA A 169 -0.50 -12.67 21.39
N GLU A 170 0.54 -12.92 20.60
CA GLU A 170 1.24 -14.22 20.56
C GLU A 170 1.84 -14.61 21.92
N ARG A 171 2.33 -13.63 22.68
CA ARG A 171 2.81 -13.82 24.06
C ARG A 171 1.70 -13.89 25.10
N GLY A 172 0.45 -13.68 24.71
CA GLY A 172 -0.72 -13.72 25.59
C GLY A 172 -0.97 -12.44 26.39
N ASP A 173 -0.36 -11.31 26.02
CA ASP A 173 -0.45 -10.04 26.74
C ASP A 173 -0.65 -8.84 25.79
N PRO A 174 -1.69 -8.83 24.93
CA PRO A 174 -1.98 -7.69 24.06
C PRO A 174 -2.54 -6.48 24.86
N PRO A 175 -2.45 -5.25 24.33
CA PRO A 175 -3.18 -4.12 24.90
C PRO A 175 -4.69 -4.38 24.86
N ALA A 176 -5.45 -3.80 25.80
CA ALA A 176 -6.90 -3.94 25.83
C ALA A 176 -7.55 -3.36 24.56
N ILE A 177 -7.03 -2.22 24.06
CA ILE A 177 -7.43 -1.62 22.79
C ILE A 177 -6.21 -1.47 21.88
N ALA A 178 -6.35 -1.88 20.62
CA ALA A 178 -5.36 -1.64 19.58
C ALA A 178 -5.98 -0.88 18.40
N HIS A 179 -5.36 0.23 18.01
CA HIS A 179 -5.73 0.97 16.81
C HIS A 179 -4.94 0.45 15.61
N LEU A 180 -5.59 -0.39 14.80
CA LEU A 180 -5.01 -1.03 13.62
C LEU A 180 -5.53 -0.37 12.34
N TYR A 181 -4.65 -0.24 11.35
CA TYR A 181 -5.06 0.17 10.01
C TYR A 181 -5.96 -0.84 9.29
N GLU A 182 -6.64 -0.38 8.24
CA GLU A 182 -7.57 -1.21 7.46
C GLU A 182 -6.91 -2.45 6.85
N ILE A 183 -5.68 -2.34 6.34
CA ILE A 183 -4.97 -3.47 5.72
C ILE A 183 -4.50 -4.54 6.70
N GLY A 184 -4.46 -4.23 8.00
CA GLY A 184 -4.16 -5.21 9.05
C GLY A 184 -5.33 -6.15 9.37
N THR A 185 -6.52 -5.89 8.82
CA THR A 185 -7.77 -6.57 9.22
C THR A 185 -7.70 -8.08 9.02
N LYS A 186 -7.22 -8.58 7.88
CA LYS A 186 -7.15 -10.03 7.62
C LYS A 186 -6.27 -10.74 8.64
N ARG A 187 -5.07 -10.24 8.88
CA ARG A 187 -4.14 -10.79 9.88
C ARG A 187 -4.65 -10.64 11.31
N ALA A 188 -5.36 -9.56 11.63
CA ALA A 188 -6.00 -9.39 12.94
C ALA A 188 -7.07 -10.47 13.16
N LEU A 189 -7.93 -10.73 12.16
CA LEU A 189 -8.92 -11.82 12.21
C LEU A 189 -8.24 -13.19 12.35
N ASP A 190 -7.27 -13.49 11.48
CA ASP A 190 -6.57 -14.78 11.46
C ASP A 190 -5.78 -15.07 12.75
N SER A 191 -5.37 -14.02 13.48
CA SER A 191 -4.67 -14.18 14.76
C SER A 191 -5.54 -14.79 15.86
N GLY A 192 -6.86 -14.66 15.76
CA GLY A 192 -7.80 -15.01 16.82
C GLY A 192 -7.60 -14.25 18.13
N ALA A 193 -6.87 -13.12 18.12
CA ALA A 193 -6.49 -12.39 19.32
C ALA A 193 -7.53 -11.38 19.82
N PHE A 194 -8.56 -11.12 19.02
CA PHE A 194 -9.52 -10.03 19.26
C PHE A 194 -10.95 -10.56 19.30
N ALA A 195 -11.74 -9.99 20.20
CA ALA A 195 -13.16 -10.26 20.27
C ALA A 195 -13.92 -9.39 19.24
N PRO A 196 -15.00 -9.88 18.62
CA PRO A 196 -15.85 -9.05 17.79
C PRO A 196 -16.39 -7.86 18.60
N VAL A 197 -16.07 -6.64 18.18
CA VAL A 197 -16.46 -5.44 18.94
C VAL A 197 -17.97 -5.30 19.07
N GLU A 198 -18.74 -5.80 18.10
CA GLU A 198 -20.21 -5.81 18.13
C GLU A 198 -20.77 -6.45 19.40
N ASP A 199 -20.21 -7.58 19.81
CA ASP A 199 -20.65 -8.32 20.99
C ASP A 199 -20.41 -7.51 22.29
N LEU A 200 -19.40 -6.64 22.29
CA LEU A 200 -19.03 -5.79 23.42
C LEU A 200 -19.84 -4.48 23.45
N LEU A 201 -20.21 -3.95 22.28
CA LEU A 201 -20.96 -2.70 22.14
C LEU A 201 -22.43 -2.86 22.57
N ALA A 202 -22.95 -4.08 22.65
CA ALA A 202 -24.31 -4.37 23.12
C ALA A 202 -24.60 -3.87 24.55
N GLU A 203 -23.57 -3.61 25.35
CA GLU A 203 -23.68 -3.01 26.69
C GLU A 203 -23.64 -1.47 26.68
N THR A 204 -23.49 -0.86 25.50
CA THR A 204 -23.38 0.59 25.30
C THR A 204 -24.65 1.17 24.65
N GLN A 205 -24.66 2.48 24.41
CA GLN A 205 -25.74 3.13 23.65
C GLN A 205 -25.52 3.11 22.13
N LEU A 206 -24.36 2.64 21.67
CA LEU A 206 -24.02 2.58 20.25
C LEU A 206 -24.58 1.31 19.62
N SER A 207 -25.46 1.47 18.65
CA SER A 207 -25.88 0.39 17.75
C SER A 207 -24.90 0.30 16.56
N PRO A 208 -24.59 -0.91 16.04
CA PRO A 208 -23.85 -1.02 14.77
C PRO A 208 -24.55 -0.31 13.60
N ASP A 209 -25.88 -0.17 13.65
CA ASP A 209 -26.69 0.53 12.65
C ASP A 209 -26.56 2.07 12.75
N ASP A 210 -25.95 2.59 13.81
CA ASP A 210 -25.71 4.03 13.96
C ASP A 210 -24.47 4.50 13.18
N LEU A 211 -23.65 3.55 12.69
CA LEU A 211 -22.41 3.80 11.96
C LEU A 211 -22.69 3.99 10.47
N LEU A 212 -21.86 4.80 9.81
CA LEU A 212 -21.92 4.95 8.36
C LEU A 212 -21.54 3.63 7.67
N ASP A 213 -22.48 3.06 6.92
CA ASP A 213 -22.28 1.79 6.22
C ASP A 213 -21.06 1.75 5.31
N PRO A 214 -20.77 2.78 4.47
CA PRO A 214 -19.55 2.81 3.65
C PRO A 214 -18.25 2.68 4.47
N VAL A 215 -18.29 3.06 5.74
CA VAL A 215 -17.15 2.94 6.67
C VAL A 215 -17.17 1.61 7.41
N ALA A 216 -18.31 1.24 8.00
CA ALA A 216 -18.44 0.05 8.83
C ALA A 216 -18.28 -1.25 8.02
N ASN A 217 -18.74 -1.26 6.76
CA ASN A 217 -18.73 -2.44 5.90
C ASN A 217 -17.32 -3.01 5.69
N TYR A 218 -16.27 -2.18 5.66
CA TYR A 218 -14.90 -2.66 5.57
C TYR A 218 -14.54 -3.61 6.73
N TYR A 219 -15.03 -3.31 7.94
CA TYR A 219 -14.71 -4.01 9.19
C TYR A 219 -15.74 -5.08 9.60
N ARG A 220 -16.78 -5.30 8.78
CA ARG A 220 -17.75 -6.39 8.97
C ARG A 220 -17.26 -7.68 8.32
N THR A 221 -17.31 -8.80 9.04
CA THR A 221 -17.02 -10.16 8.55
C THR A 221 -18.13 -11.08 9.01
N ASP A 222 -18.68 -11.89 8.11
CA ASP A 222 -19.83 -12.76 8.39
C ASP A 222 -21.03 -12.01 9.01
N GLY A 223 -21.24 -10.78 8.56
CA GLY A 223 -22.30 -9.89 9.06
C GLY A 223 -22.05 -9.29 10.44
N ARG A 224 -20.88 -9.51 11.06
CA ARG A 224 -20.53 -8.95 12.37
C ARG A 224 -19.43 -7.91 12.30
N LEU A 225 -19.53 -6.84 13.07
CA LEU A 225 -18.49 -5.83 13.22
C LEU A 225 -17.37 -6.34 14.15
N HIS A 226 -16.17 -6.52 13.59
CA HIS A 226 -15.02 -7.05 14.35
C HIS A 226 -14.21 -5.96 15.04
N SER A 227 -14.16 -4.78 14.46
CA SER A 227 -13.49 -3.60 15.03
C SER A 227 -14.32 -2.34 14.79
N LEU A 228 -14.20 -1.38 15.71
CA LEU A 228 -14.95 -0.14 15.62
C LEU A 228 -14.20 0.83 14.69
N PRO A 229 -14.77 1.28 13.56
CA PRO A 229 -14.11 2.29 12.74
C PRO A 229 -13.88 3.56 13.55
N PHE A 230 -12.73 4.22 13.39
CA PHE A 230 -12.41 5.40 14.21
C PHE A 230 -11.95 6.59 13.40
N ASN A 231 -10.95 6.40 12.54
CA ASN A 231 -10.52 7.47 11.65
C ASN A 231 -10.54 6.97 10.21
N ALA A 232 -11.60 7.33 9.50
CA ALA A 232 -11.80 6.97 8.11
C ALA A 232 -11.50 8.15 7.19
N SER A 233 -10.83 7.89 6.07
CA SER A 233 -10.60 8.87 5.01
C SER A 233 -10.69 8.22 3.64
N THR A 234 -10.89 9.04 2.61
CA THR A 234 -10.86 8.67 1.20
C THR A 234 -9.94 9.66 0.46
N PRO A 235 -9.51 9.35 -0.77
CA PRO A 235 -8.84 10.33 -1.60
C PRO A 235 -9.86 11.36 -2.13
N VAL A 236 -9.39 12.58 -2.39
CA VAL A 236 -10.15 13.67 -3.00
C VAL A 236 -9.22 14.48 -3.90
N LEU A 237 -9.78 15.15 -4.91
CA LEU A 237 -9.04 16.04 -5.79
C LEU A 237 -9.08 17.47 -5.21
N TYR A 238 -7.91 18.08 -5.05
CA TYR A 238 -7.74 19.49 -4.73
C TYR A 238 -7.20 20.24 -5.95
N TYR A 239 -7.57 21.50 -6.14
CA TYR A 239 -7.03 22.30 -7.25
C TYR A 239 -6.94 23.79 -6.93
N ASP A 240 -5.98 24.48 -7.59
CA ASP A 240 -5.85 25.94 -7.53
C ASP A 240 -6.95 26.58 -8.41
N ARG A 241 -7.98 27.15 -7.77
CA ARG A 241 -9.09 27.82 -8.47
C ARG A 241 -8.59 29.01 -9.29
N ALA A 242 -7.60 29.74 -8.79
CA ALA A 242 -7.04 30.89 -9.50
C ALA A 242 -6.22 30.44 -10.73
N ALA A 243 -5.51 29.31 -10.65
CA ALA A 243 -4.86 28.73 -11.83
C ALA A 243 -5.87 28.27 -12.88
N PHE A 244 -6.99 27.68 -12.45
CA PHE A 244 -8.10 27.31 -13.34
C PHE A 244 -8.63 28.53 -14.10
N GLU A 245 -8.94 29.62 -13.40
CA GLU A 245 -9.41 30.87 -14.02
C GLU A 245 -8.38 31.43 -15.02
N ARG A 246 -7.09 31.46 -14.66
CA ARG A 246 -6.00 31.90 -15.56
C ARG A 246 -5.89 31.03 -16.81
N ALA A 247 -6.12 29.72 -16.66
CA ALA A 247 -6.10 28.75 -17.75
C ALA A 247 -7.34 28.82 -18.66
N GLY A 248 -8.38 29.56 -18.24
CA GLY A 248 -9.68 29.63 -18.91
C GLY A 248 -10.57 28.42 -18.63
N LEU A 249 -10.30 27.68 -17.55
CA LEU A 249 -11.12 26.60 -17.03
C LEU A 249 -12.19 27.18 -16.08
N ASN A 250 -13.30 26.45 -15.90
CA ASN A 250 -14.33 26.83 -14.94
C ASN A 250 -13.93 26.33 -13.53
N PRO A 251 -13.66 27.21 -12.56
CA PRO A 251 -13.31 26.78 -11.21
C PRO A 251 -14.51 26.23 -10.42
N ASP A 252 -15.74 26.25 -10.95
CA ASP A 252 -16.92 25.65 -10.32
C ASP A 252 -17.29 24.27 -10.90
N ASP A 253 -16.47 23.75 -11.83
CA ASP A 253 -16.67 22.47 -12.52
C ASP A 253 -15.36 21.66 -12.49
N PRO A 254 -15.03 21.02 -11.35
CA PRO A 254 -13.78 20.29 -11.20
C PRO A 254 -13.74 19.05 -12.09
N PRO A 255 -12.55 18.63 -12.58
CA PRO A 255 -12.43 17.45 -13.44
C PRO A 255 -12.78 16.17 -12.65
N ALA A 256 -13.57 15.28 -13.24
CA ALA A 256 -14.06 14.06 -12.62
C ALA A 256 -13.50 12.78 -13.25
N THR A 257 -12.99 12.86 -14.49
CA THR A 257 -12.40 11.73 -15.22
C THR A 257 -10.93 11.93 -15.54
N PHE A 258 -10.19 10.86 -15.80
CA PHE A 258 -8.79 10.91 -16.25
C PHE A 258 -8.60 11.80 -17.49
N ALA A 259 -9.53 11.72 -18.44
CA ALA A 259 -9.52 12.56 -19.64
C ALA A 259 -9.71 14.05 -19.31
N GLU A 260 -10.62 14.39 -18.41
CA GLU A 260 -10.83 15.77 -17.95
C GLU A 260 -9.65 16.28 -17.12
N VAL A 261 -9.06 15.44 -16.26
CA VAL A 261 -7.86 15.80 -15.50
C VAL A 261 -6.70 16.09 -16.46
N ARG A 262 -6.49 15.24 -17.48
CA ARG A 262 -5.47 15.49 -18.51
C ARG A 262 -5.72 16.80 -19.24
N HIS A 263 -6.96 17.05 -19.67
CA HIS A 263 -7.32 18.31 -20.31
C HIS A 263 -7.02 19.51 -19.41
N CYS A 264 -7.45 19.47 -18.14
CA CYS A 264 -7.17 20.54 -17.18
C CYS A 264 -5.65 20.71 -16.97
N ALA A 265 -4.91 19.62 -16.82
CA ALA A 265 -3.46 19.63 -16.63
C ALA A 265 -2.73 20.33 -17.79
N GLU A 266 -3.05 19.99 -19.05
CA GLU A 266 -2.50 20.64 -20.24
C GLU A 266 -2.75 22.15 -20.23
N ARG A 267 -3.99 22.57 -19.91
CA ARG A 267 -4.39 23.98 -19.85
C ARG A 267 -3.69 24.73 -18.74
N LEU A 268 -3.49 24.09 -17.59
CA LEU A 268 -2.80 24.64 -16.43
C LEU A 268 -1.31 24.88 -16.74
N VAL A 269 -0.64 23.91 -17.36
CA VAL A 269 0.76 24.08 -17.78
C VAL A 269 0.89 25.17 -18.86
N GLU A 270 0.00 25.19 -19.86
CA GLU A 270 0.07 26.17 -20.94
C GLU A 270 -0.22 27.61 -20.46
N ARG A 271 -1.19 27.79 -19.55
CA ARG A 271 -1.76 29.12 -19.24
C ARG A 271 -2.08 29.38 -17.76
N GLY A 272 -2.15 28.33 -16.94
CA GLY A 272 -2.41 28.44 -15.50
C GLY A 272 -1.24 28.97 -14.69
N GLY A 273 -0.03 28.95 -15.26
CA GLY A 273 1.19 29.46 -14.62
C GLY A 273 1.77 28.51 -13.58
N VAL A 274 1.56 27.20 -13.77
CA VAL A 274 2.11 26.12 -12.95
C VAL A 274 3.19 25.36 -13.75
N GLU A 275 4.08 24.65 -13.06
CA GLU A 275 5.12 23.84 -13.69
C GLU A 275 4.57 22.52 -14.21
N THR A 276 3.65 21.91 -13.46
CA THR A 276 2.97 20.65 -13.79
C THR A 276 1.48 20.76 -13.54
N GLY A 277 0.68 20.00 -14.28
CA GLY A 277 -0.76 20.05 -14.17
C GLY A 277 -1.29 19.36 -12.90
N ILE A 278 -0.68 18.24 -12.50
CA ILE A 278 -1.09 17.43 -11.36
C ILE A 278 0.10 16.89 -10.58
N THR A 279 -0.09 16.65 -9.28
CA THR A 279 0.83 15.89 -8.43
C THR A 279 0.09 15.01 -7.42
N PHE A 280 0.68 13.88 -7.07
CA PHE A 280 0.29 12.99 -5.98
C PHE A 280 1.44 12.04 -5.70
N ALA A 281 1.48 11.41 -4.54
CA ALA A 281 2.51 10.42 -4.24
C ALA A 281 2.23 9.09 -4.96
N ASN A 282 3.28 8.40 -5.41
CA ASN A 282 3.14 7.00 -5.81
C ASN A 282 2.84 6.19 -4.55
N TYR A 283 1.56 5.93 -4.34
CA TYR A 283 1.04 5.37 -3.11
C TYR A 283 -0.02 4.32 -3.44
N SER A 284 0.22 3.08 -3.00
CA SER A 284 -0.64 1.94 -3.31
C SER A 284 -2.09 2.17 -2.94
N TRP A 285 -2.38 2.87 -1.84
CA TRP A 285 -3.75 3.20 -1.48
C TRP A 285 -4.49 3.95 -2.59
N PHE A 286 -3.88 4.85 -3.36
CA PHE A 286 -4.59 5.49 -4.48
C PHE A 286 -4.94 4.50 -5.59
N VAL A 287 -4.06 3.52 -5.85
CA VAL A 287 -4.32 2.44 -6.81
C VAL A 287 -5.50 1.58 -6.35
N GLU A 288 -5.56 1.22 -5.06
CA GLU A 288 -6.71 0.48 -4.49
C GLU A 288 -8.03 1.23 -4.70
N GLN A 289 -8.00 2.55 -4.59
CA GLN A 289 -9.18 3.41 -4.78
C GLN A 289 -9.60 3.45 -6.24
N TRP A 290 -8.66 3.49 -7.19
CA TRP A 290 -9.00 3.41 -8.62
C TRP A 290 -9.55 2.05 -9.03
N PHE A 291 -9.06 0.97 -8.42
CA PHE A 291 -9.64 -0.36 -8.61
C PHE A 291 -11.08 -0.43 -8.10
N ALA A 292 -11.32 0.08 -6.88
CA ALA A 292 -12.67 0.16 -6.34
C ALA A 292 -13.60 1.03 -7.18
N GLU A 293 -13.12 2.18 -7.64
CA GLU A 293 -13.87 3.07 -8.52
C GLU A 293 -14.20 2.43 -9.87
N ALA A 294 -13.35 1.51 -10.35
CA ALA A 294 -13.57 0.71 -11.54
C ALA A 294 -14.41 -0.55 -11.29
N GLY A 295 -14.90 -0.78 -10.06
CA GLY A 295 -15.65 -1.99 -9.70
C GLY A 295 -14.80 -3.28 -9.75
N GLN A 296 -13.47 -3.15 -9.79
CA GLN A 296 -12.52 -4.24 -9.98
C GLN A 296 -11.93 -4.70 -8.64
N PRO A 297 -12.10 -5.98 -8.25
CA PRO A 297 -11.37 -6.56 -7.11
C PRO A 297 -9.85 -6.57 -7.35
N LEU A 298 -9.07 -6.47 -6.27
CA LEU A 298 -7.60 -6.54 -6.30
C LEU A 298 -7.10 -7.99 -6.33
N VAL A 299 -7.85 -8.90 -5.72
CA VAL A 299 -7.51 -10.31 -5.53
C VAL A 299 -8.76 -11.17 -5.67
N ASP A 300 -8.57 -12.49 -5.79
CA ASP A 300 -9.64 -13.47 -5.86
C ASP A 300 -10.41 -13.63 -4.53
N ALA A 301 -11.24 -14.69 -4.42
CA ALA A 301 -12.02 -15.00 -3.21
C ALA A 301 -12.90 -13.83 -2.71
N GLU A 302 -13.66 -13.21 -3.63
CA GLU A 302 -14.47 -12.00 -3.36
C GLU A 302 -13.62 -10.87 -2.74
N ASN A 303 -12.48 -10.54 -3.37
CA ASN A 303 -11.51 -9.58 -2.87
C ASN A 303 -10.91 -9.99 -1.51
N GLY A 304 -10.74 -11.31 -1.31
CA GLY A 304 -10.29 -11.94 -0.07
C GLY A 304 -11.30 -11.92 1.08
N ARG A 305 -12.57 -11.60 0.80
CA ARG A 305 -13.65 -11.59 1.80
C ARG A 305 -14.32 -12.95 1.96
N ALA A 306 -14.28 -13.81 0.93
CA ALA A 306 -14.82 -15.17 0.94
C ALA A 306 -13.78 -16.25 1.28
N GLY A 307 -12.53 -15.88 1.57
CA GLY A 307 -11.47 -16.83 1.89
C GLY A 307 -10.07 -16.18 1.92
N THR A 308 -9.03 -17.02 2.01
CA THR A 308 -7.65 -16.55 1.84
C THR A 308 -7.34 -16.50 0.33
N PRO A 309 -7.12 -15.31 -0.25
CA PRO A 309 -6.85 -15.18 -1.68
C PRO A 309 -5.48 -15.74 -2.06
N THR A 310 -5.34 -16.20 -3.30
CA THR A 310 -4.11 -16.74 -3.90
C THR A 310 -3.76 -16.17 -5.27
N GLU A 311 -4.70 -15.46 -5.90
CA GLU A 311 -4.52 -14.80 -7.20
C GLU A 311 -4.65 -13.29 -7.04
N ALA A 312 -3.91 -12.53 -7.84
CA ALA A 312 -3.97 -11.07 -7.87
C ALA A 312 -4.42 -10.58 -9.25
N TYR A 313 -5.08 -9.43 -9.29
CA TYR A 313 -5.68 -8.88 -10.52
C TYR A 313 -5.10 -7.52 -10.90
N PHE A 314 -3.83 -7.26 -10.57
CA PHE A 314 -3.21 -5.96 -10.82
C PHE A 314 -2.97 -5.68 -12.31
N ASP A 315 -2.86 -6.71 -13.13
CA ASP A 315 -2.78 -6.70 -14.60
C ASP A 315 -4.15 -6.62 -15.30
N ALA A 316 -5.26 -6.57 -14.56
CA ALA A 316 -6.58 -6.36 -15.13
C ALA A 316 -6.72 -4.98 -15.80
N GLU A 317 -7.77 -4.79 -16.60
CA GLU A 317 -8.05 -3.53 -17.32
C GLU A 317 -8.02 -2.28 -16.42
N ALA A 318 -8.45 -2.40 -15.15
CA ALA A 318 -8.37 -1.30 -14.20
C ALA A 318 -6.91 -0.89 -13.90
N GLY A 319 -6.02 -1.86 -13.73
CA GLY A 319 -4.59 -1.64 -13.53
C GLY A 319 -3.95 -1.05 -14.77
N GLU A 320 -4.17 -1.65 -15.95
CA GLU A 320 -3.67 -1.12 -17.23
C GLU A 320 -4.03 0.36 -17.38
N ARG A 321 -5.33 0.71 -17.26
CA ARG A 321 -5.79 2.10 -17.41
C ARG A 321 -5.16 3.07 -16.40
N VAL A 322 -4.98 2.66 -15.15
CA VAL A 322 -4.37 3.51 -14.10
C VAL A 322 -2.90 3.76 -14.40
N TYR A 323 -2.13 2.71 -14.63
CA TYR A 323 -0.68 2.85 -14.82
C TYR A 323 -0.33 3.46 -16.19
N GLU A 324 -1.12 3.20 -17.24
CA GLU A 324 -1.02 3.92 -18.51
C GLU A 324 -1.29 5.41 -18.34
N TRP A 325 -2.37 5.78 -17.64
CA TRP A 325 -2.68 7.19 -17.39
C TRP A 325 -1.56 7.90 -16.62
N ILE A 326 -1.00 7.26 -15.59
CA ILE A 326 0.13 7.81 -14.83
C ILE A 326 1.37 7.96 -15.73
N ALA A 327 1.70 6.93 -16.51
CA ALA A 327 2.87 6.92 -17.40
C ALA A 327 2.75 7.98 -18.50
N ASP A 328 1.58 8.10 -19.13
CA ASP A 328 1.30 9.10 -20.18
C ASP A 328 1.37 10.53 -19.63
N MET A 329 0.76 10.78 -18.47
CA MET A 329 0.83 12.09 -17.81
C MET A 329 2.27 12.46 -17.43
N ALA A 330 3.10 11.49 -17.05
CA ALA A 330 4.52 11.70 -16.79
C ALA A 330 5.30 11.97 -18.08
N ALA A 331 5.05 11.20 -19.14
CA ALA A 331 5.73 11.33 -20.44
C ALA A 331 5.46 12.70 -21.11
N ASP A 332 4.29 13.28 -20.87
CA ASP A 332 3.90 14.60 -21.36
C ASP A 332 4.27 15.76 -20.41
N ASP A 333 5.09 15.52 -19.37
CA ASP A 333 5.48 16.50 -18.34
C ASP A 333 4.28 17.14 -17.59
N LEU A 334 3.12 16.47 -17.56
CA LEU A 334 1.91 16.95 -16.89
C LEU A 334 1.84 16.54 -15.41
N TYR A 335 2.52 15.46 -15.05
CA TYR A 335 2.58 14.93 -13.68
C TYR A 335 3.91 15.25 -13.00
N HIS A 336 3.86 15.92 -11.84
CA HIS A 336 5.02 15.98 -10.94
C HIS A 336 5.04 14.73 -10.06
N ASP A 337 6.00 13.84 -10.33
CA ASP A 337 6.30 12.69 -9.47
C ASP A 337 7.12 13.11 -8.25
N PRO A 338 6.54 13.06 -7.03
CA PRO A 338 7.27 13.35 -5.80
C PRO A 338 8.02 12.11 -5.27
N GLY A 339 7.77 10.92 -5.83
CA GLY A 339 8.29 9.63 -5.39
C GLY A 339 7.30 8.77 -4.60
N ILE A 340 7.76 7.58 -4.22
CA ILE A 340 7.02 6.59 -3.44
C ILE A 340 6.70 7.13 -2.04
N GLU A 341 5.44 7.04 -1.62
CA GLU A 341 4.94 7.48 -0.30
C GLU A 341 5.17 8.97 0.01
N ALA A 342 5.64 9.77 -0.96
CA ALA A 342 6.10 11.15 -0.82
C ALA A 342 4.94 12.18 -0.76
N ARG A 343 3.94 11.91 0.08
CA ARG A 343 2.72 12.73 0.22
C ARG A 343 3.01 14.15 0.68
N GLY A 344 4.06 14.34 1.47
CA GLY A 344 4.50 15.68 1.91
C GLY A 344 5.01 16.52 0.76
N GLN A 345 5.83 15.93 -0.11
CA GLN A 345 6.42 16.58 -1.28
C GLN A 345 5.35 16.90 -2.34
N ALA A 346 4.37 16.01 -2.53
CA ALA A 346 3.19 16.30 -3.36
C ALA A 346 2.45 17.55 -2.87
N ARG A 347 2.15 17.61 -1.56
CA ARG A 347 1.49 18.78 -0.94
C ARG A 347 2.33 20.04 -1.06
N GLU A 348 3.64 19.95 -0.83
CA GLU A 348 4.54 21.09 -0.97
C GLU A 348 4.53 21.66 -2.40
N ALA A 349 4.56 20.80 -3.42
CA ALA A 349 4.46 21.23 -4.81
C ALA A 349 3.15 21.96 -5.11
N PHE A 350 2.04 21.49 -4.54
CA PHE A 350 0.74 22.16 -4.64
C PHE A 350 0.73 23.50 -3.89
N HIS A 351 1.12 23.55 -2.62
CA HIS A 351 1.15 24.79 -1.82
C HIS A 351 2.03 25.88 -2.44
N ALA A 352 3.13 25.48 -3.07
CA ALA A 352 4.03 26.38 -3.81
C ALA A 352 3.47 26.86 -5.15
N GLY A 353 2.30 26.38 -5.58
CA GLY A 353 1.71 26.68 -6.88
C GLY A 353 2.48 26.07 -8.06
N ARG A 354 3.34 25.08 -7.82
CA ARG A 354 4.09 24.38 -8.87
C ARG A 354 3.25 23.31 -9.57
N ALA A 355 2.29 22.72 -8.85
CA ALA A 355 1.28 21.81 -9.40
C ALA A 355 -0.11 22.42 -9.27
N GLY A 356 -0.90 22.41 -10.36
CA GLY A 356 -2.24 23.01 -10.38
C GLY A 356 -3.34 22.15 -9.74
N ILE A 357 -3.13 20.83 -9.69
CA ILE A 357 -4.03 19.82 -9.11
C ILE A 357 -3.23 18.95 -8.15
N LEU A 358 -3.86 18.54 -7.04
CA LEU A 358 -3.33 17.59 -6.06
C LEU A 358 -4.36 16.50 -5.81
N ILE A 359 -3.98 15.23 -5.93
CA ILE A 359 -4.75 14.13 -5.31
C ILE A 359 -4.19 13.89 -3.92
N GLY A 360 -5.07 13.92 -2.91
CA GLY A 360 -4.67 13.78 -1.51
C GLY A 360 -5.76 13.17 -0.65
N SER A 361 -5.43 12.86 0.61
CA SER A 361 -6.40 12.37 1.59
C SER A 361 -7.30 13.51 2.08
N THR A 362 -8.56 13.22 2.35
CA THR A 362 -9.48 14.15 3.05
C THR A 362 -8.97 14.58 4.43
N SER A 363 -8.17 13.73 5.08
CA SER A 363 -7.52 14.05 6.38
C SER A 363 -6.45 15.15 6.30
N ALA A 364 -6.02 15.53 5.09
CA ALA A 364 -5.10 16.63 4.85
C ALA A 364 -5.80 17.93 4.43
N MET A 365 -7.14 17.94 4.32
CA MET A 365 -7.89 19.07 3.78
C MET A 365 -7.60 20.40 4.50
N ALA A 366 -7.62 20.39 5.84
CA ALA A 366 -7.28 21.58 6.63
C ALA A 366 -5.87 22.09 6.31
N ASP A 367 -4.86 21.19 6.27
CA ASP A 367 -3.48 21.52 5.92
C ASP A 367 -3.36 22.11 4.51
N VAL A 368 -4.10 21.54 3.55
CA VAL A 368 -4.13 22.01 2.15
C VAL A 368 -4.71 23.42 2.04
N HIS A 369 -5.82 23.70 2.74
CA HIS A 369 -6.43 25.03 2.74
C HIS A 369 -5.63 26.07 3.52
N GLU A 370 -5.02 25.69 4.64
CA GLU A 370 -4.24 26.60 5.51
C GLU A 370 -2.92 27.05 4.87
N ASN A 371 -2.25 26.16 4.13
CA ASN A 371 -0.92 26.44 3.58
C ASN A 371 -0.92 26.87 2.11
N ALA A 372 -2.03 26.73 1.39
CA ALA A 372 -2.16 27.28 0.04
C ALA A 372 -2.28 28.82 0.09
N SER A 373 -1.50 29.49 -0.76
CA SER A 373 -1.56 30.96 -0.91
C SER A 373 -2.65 31.44 -1.88
N PHE A 374 -3.49 30.52 -2.35
CA PHE A 374 -4.52 30.71 -3.37
C PHE A 374 -5.83 30.02 -2.95
N PRO A 375 -6.99 30.40 -3.53
CA PRO A 375 -8.24 29.72 -3.23
C PRO A 375 -8.21 28.27 -3.75
N VAL A 376 -8.37 27.31 -2.84
CA VAL A 376 -8.40 25.88 -3.15
C VAL A 376 -9.84 25.44 -3.41
N GLY A 377 -10.05 24.70 -4.49
CA GLY A 377 -11.28 23.98 -4.76
C GLY A 377 -11.11 22.49 -4.50
N THR A 378 -12.24 21.77 -4.40
CA THR A 378 -12.26 20.32 -4.27
C THR A 378 -13.15 19.71 -5.33
N GLY A 379 -12.82 18.49 -5.76
CA GLY A 379 -13.61 17.66 -6.66
C GLY A 379 -13.50 16.20 -6.26
N TYR A 380 -14.35 15.35 -6.84
CA TYR A 380 -14.27 13.92 -6.56
C TYR A 380 -12.92 13.35 -7.03
N PHE A 381 -12.51 12.26 -6.41
CA PHE A 381 -11.40 11.44 -6.88
C PHE A 381 -11.65 11.03 -8.34
N PRO A 382 -10.71 11.28 -9.26
CA PRO A 382 -10.97 11.10 -10.67
C PRO A 382 -10.99 9.62 -11.03
N VAL A 383 -11.85 9.25 -11.97
CA VAL A 383 -12.04 7.88 -12.45
C VAL A 383 -11.64 7.75 -13.93
N ALA A 384 -11.37 6.53 -14.40
CA ALA A 384 -11.13 6.31 -15.82
C ALA A 384 -12.39 6.61 -16.64
N ASP A 385 -13.51 5.98 -16.28
CA ASP A 385 -14.79 6.08 -16.99
C ASP A 385 -15.97 6.15 -16.02
N GLU A 386 -16.61 5.01 -15.72
CA GLU A 386 -17.74 4.90 -14.80
C GLU A 386 -17.25 4.95 -13.34
N ARG A 387 -18.12 5.48 -12.46
CA ARG A 387 -17.85 5.64 -11.03
C ARG A 387 -18.61 4.59 -10.25
N HIS A 388 -17.91 3.75 -9.51
CA HIS A 388 -18.52 2.82 -8.56
C HIS A 388 -18.38 3.27 -7.11
N GLY A 389 -17.29 3.95 -6.74
CA GLY A 389 -17.09 4.45 -5.38
C GLY A 389 -15.70 4.19 -4.81
N VAL A 390 -15.40 4.93 -3.76
CA VAL A 390 -14.16 4.83 -2.98
C VAL A 390 -14.29 3.86 -1.81
N VAL A 391 -13.15 3.37 -1.31
CA VAL A 391 -13.06 2.53 -0.11
C VAL A 391 -12.50 3.35 1.03
N VAL A 392 -12.96 3.12 2.25
CA VAL A 392 -12.32 3.74 3.42
C VAL A 392 -10.90 3.24 3.64
N GLY A 393 -9.97 4.16 3.82
CA GLY A 393 -8.68 3.90 4.46
C GLY A 393 -8.68 4.42 5.90
N GLY A 394 -7.60 4.17 6.63
CA GLY A 394 -7.38 4.75 7.95
C GLY A 394 -7.27 3.67 9.03
N GLY A 395 -8.06 3.75 10.09
CA GLY A 395 -7.95 2.77 11.17
C GLY A 395 -9.21 2.53 11.99
N SER A 396 -9.21 1.36 12.64
CA SER A 396 -10.26 0.88 13.53
C SER A 396 -9.68 0.43 14.87
N LEU A 397 -10.56 0.34 15.86
CA LEU A 397 -10.23 0.01 17.25
C LEU A 397 -10.66 -1.44 17.51
N TRP A 398 -9.67 -2.27 17.84
CA TRP A 398 -9.82 -3.69 18.13
C TRP A 398 -9.72 -3.91 19.64
N VAL A 399 -10.56 -4.79 20.18
CA VAL A 399 -10.53 -5.14 21.61
C VAL A 399 -9.97 -6.55 21.78
N ALA A 400 -8.97 -6.70 22.63
CA ALA A 400 -8.34 -8.00 22.86
C ALA A 400 -9.30 -9.01 23.49
N ASP A 401 -9.35 -10.23 22.93
CA ASP A 401 -10.18 -11.33 23.45
C ASP A 401 -9.71 -11.79 24.84
N ARG A 402 -8.41 -11.69 25.10
CA ARG A 402 -7.79 -12.09 26.38
C ARG A 402 -7.83 -11.03 27.47
N ALA A 403 -8.30 -9.82 27.17
CA ALA A 403 -8.53 -8.81 28.21
C ALA A 403 -9.56 -9.33 29.23
N THR A 404 -9.44 -8.91 30.49
CA THR A 404 -10.43 -9.33 31.50
C THR A 404 -11.81 -8.80 31.14
N ALA A 405 -12.88 -9.45 31.63
CA ALA A 405 -14.25 -8.96 31.40
C ALA A 405 -14.46 -7.52 31.88
N GLU A 406 -13.73 -7.08 32.92
CA GLU A 406 -13.75 -5.69 33.39
C GLU A 406 -13.07 -4.76 32.38
N GLN A 407 -11.90 -5.15 31.86
CA GLN A 407 -11.19 -4.39 30.83
C GLN A 407 -11.98 -4.32 29.52
N GLN A 408 -12.62 -5.41 29.09
CA GLN A 408 -13.46 -5.41 27.89
C GLN A 408 -14.68 -4.51 28.04
N ARG A 409 -15.34 -4.53 29.21
CA ARG A 409 -16.46 -3.62 29.50
C ARG A 409 -16.03 -2.16 29.56
N ALA A 410 -14.90 -1.88 30.20
CA ALA A 410 -14.31 -0.54 30.25
C ALA A 410 -13.91 -0.04 28.85
N ALA A 411 -13.29 -0.91 28.05
CA ALA A 411 -12.96 -0.63 26.65
C ALA A 411 -14.22 -0.34 25.83
N ALA A 412 -15.24 -1.19 25.92
CA ALA A 412 -16.52 -1.00 25.22
C ALA A 412 -17.19 0.32 25.60
N ALA A 413 -17.21 0.67 26.90
CA ALA A 413 -17.74 1.95 27.37
C ALA A 413 -16.99 3.14 26.75
N PHE A 414 -15.65 3.09 26.71
CA PHE A 414 -14.84 4.13 26.06
C PHE A 414 -15.12 4.20 24.56
N LEU A 415 -15.14 3.05 23.87
CA LEU A 415 -15.41 2.98 22.43
C LEU A 415 -16.81 3.52 22.07
N GLY A 416 -17.84 3.15 22.84
CA GLY A 416 -19.20 3.65 22.65
C GLY A 416 -19.32 5.15 22.88
N TRP A 417 -18.63 5.69 23.90
CA TRP A 417 -18.57 7.13 24.15
C TRP A 417 -17.80 7.87 23.04
N LEU A 418 -16.66 7.33 22.60
CA LEU A 418 -15.82 7.91 21.56
C LEU A 418 -16.52 7.95 20.20
N ALA A 419 -17.37 6.98 19.90
CA ALA A 419 -18.17 6.92 18.69
C ALA A 419 -19.45 7.76 18.73
N ALA A 420 -19.84 8.30 19.89
CA ALA A 420 -21.09 9.03 20.00
C ALA A 420 -21.10 10.32 19.13
N PRO A 421 -22.28 10.83 18.73
CA PRO A 421 -22.39 11.92 17.75
C PRO A 421 -21.61 13.19 18.06
N GLU A 422 -21.48 13.54 19.34
CA GLU A 422 -20.76 14.74 19.77
C GLU A 422 -19.25 14.59 19.60
N GLN A 423 -18.69 13.48 20.05
CA GLN A 423 -17.28 13.14 19.94
C GLN A 423 -16.88 13.00 18.48
N GLN A 424 -17.68 12.30 17.67
CA GLN A 424 -17.42 12.15 16.23
C GLN A 424 -17.53 13.45 15.45
N ALA A 425 -18.49 14.33 15.79
CA ALA A 425 -18.56 15.66 15.16
C ALA A 425 -17.34 16.53 15.51
N ARG A 426 -16.84 16.45 16.75
CA ARG A 426 -15.62 17.15 17.18
C ARG A 426 -14.37 16.57 16.53
N TRP A 427 -14.25 15.24 16.50
CA TRP A 427 -13.17 14.53 15.81
C TRP A 427 -13.08 14.94 14.34
N HIS A 428 -14.21 15.01 13.64
CA HIS A 428 -14.26 15.46 12.26
C HIS A 428 -13.75 16.91 12.10
N ARG A 429 -14.30 17.84 12.88
CA ARG A 429 -13.96 19.27 12.81
C ARG A 429 -12.47 19.53 13.04
N GLU A 430 -11.86 18.82 13.99
CA GLU A 430 -10.49 19.09 14.42
C GLU A 430 -9.43 18.27 13.66
N THR A 431 -9.82 17.18 13.00
CA THR A 431 -8.85 16.28 12.33
C THR A 431 -9.03 16.13 10.83
N GLY A 432 -10.22 16.45 10.32
CA GLY A 432 -10.63 16.24 8.93
C GLY A 432 -10.97 14.79 8.55
N TYR A 433 -10.86 13.83 9.48
CA TYR A 433 -11.35 12.46 9.24
C TYR A 433 -12.87 12.42 9.21
N PHE A 434 -13.47 11.48 8.48
CA PHE A 434 -14.91 11.32 8.47
C PHE A 434 -15.44 11.01 9.88
N PRO A 435 -16.56 11.61 10.30
CA PRO A 435 -17.32 11.08 11.43
C PRO A 435 -17.79 9.68 11.05
N VAL A 436 -17.67 8.70 11.95
CA VAL A 436 -18.10 7.33 11.64
C VAL A 436 -19.56 7.05 11.99
N HIS A 437 -20.24 8.00 12.64
CA HIS A 437 -21.62 7.87 13.13
C HIS A 437 -22.56 8.82 12.37
N GLU A 438 -23.71 8.31 11.90
CA GLU A 438 -24.73 9.08 11.19
C GLU A 438 -25.20 10.34 11.95
N GLY A 439 -25.46 10.21 13.25
CA GLY A 439 -25.90 11.33 14.09
C GLY A 439 -24.89 12.49 14.15
N ALA A 440 -23.60 12.22 13.95
CA ALA A 440 -22.60 13.27 13.83
C ALA A 440 -22.71 14.01 12.49
N VAL A 441 -22.96 13.29 11.39
CA VAL A 441 -23.22 13.88 10.07
C VAL A 441 -24.46 14.78 10.11
N ASP A 442 -25.54 14.29 10.72
CA ASP A 442 -26.78 15.07 10.92
C ASP A 442 -26.53 16.33 11.73
N ARG A 443 -25.74 16.23 12.81
CA ARG A 443 -25.38 17.38 13.64
C ARG A 443 -24.55 18.39 12.85
N LEU A 444 -23.51 17.95 12.15
CA LEU A 444 -22.65 18.81 11.33
C LEU A 444 -23.46 19.53 10.23
N THR A 445 -24.39 18.83 9.58
CA THR A 445 -25.28 19.39 8.57
C THR A 445 -26.21 20.44 9.16
N ARG A 446 -26.85 20.13 10.30
CA ARG A 446 -27.76 21.07 10.98
C ARG A 446 -27.04 22.32 11.48
N ASP A 447 -25.79 22.16 11.92
CA ASP A 447 -24.95 23.24 12.40
C ASP A 447 -24.40 24.11 11.25
N GLY A 448 -24.68 23.78 9.98
CA GLY A 448 -24.23 24.52 8.80
C GLY A 448 -22.75 24.29 8.44
N TRP A 449 -22.10 23.31 9.08
CA TRP A 449 -20.65 23.14 8.98
C TRP A 449 -20.20 22.77 7.56
N PHE A 450 -20.94 21.92 6.85
CA PHE A 450 -20.64 21.53 5.47
C PHE A 450 -20.88 22.66 4.45
N ASP A 451 -21.70 23.67 4.79
CA ASP A 451 -21.88 24.86 3.96
C ASP A 451 -20.72 25.85 4.13
N GLU A 452 -20.21 25.97 5.35
CA GLU A 452 -19.03 26.77 5.67
C GLU A 452 -17.73 26.11 5.17
N ASN A 453 -17.72 24.78 5.06
CA ASN A 453 -16.56 23.99 4.65
C ASN A 453 -16.90 23.05 3.48
N PRO A 454 -17.17 23.59 2.27
CA PRO A 454 -17.68 22.82 1.14
C PRO A 454 -16.74 21.71 0.66
N GLY A 455 -15.44 21.79 0.95
CA GLY A 455 -14.51 20.72 0.65
C GLY A 455 -14.86 19.40 1.34
N TYR A 456 -15.30 19.48 2.59
CA TYR A 456 -15.71 18.29 3.33
C TYR A 456 -17.10 17.79 2.92
N ARG A 457 -17.94 18.66 2.35
CA ARG A 457 -19.18 18.25 1.69
C ARG A 457 -18.84 17.37 0.48
N THR A 458 -17.96 17.84 -0.41
CA THR A 458 -17.47 17.05 -1.56
C THR A 458 -16.96 15.67 -1.13
N ALA A 459 -16.15 15.63 -0.07
CA ALA A 459 -15.60 14.39 0.47
C ALA A 459 -16.68 13.44 1.03
N MET A 460 -17.67 13.99 1.74
CA MET A 460 -18.76 13.23 2.32
C MET A 460 -19.70 12.69 1.24
N ASP A 461 -20.09 13.53 0.28
CA ASP A 461 -20.94 13.15 -0.84
C ASP A 461 -20.27 12.03 -1.65
N GLN A 462 -18.95 12.12 -1.93
CA GLN A 462 -18.20 11.05 -2.60
C GLN A 462 -18.21 9.72 -1.83
N LEU A 463 -18.11 9.77 -0.49
CA LEU A 463 -18.17 8.57 0.35
C LEU A 463 -19.57 7.95 0.34
N LEU A 464 -20.62 8.78 0.40
CA LEU A 464 -22.01 8.33 0.48
C LEU A 464 -22.58 7.90 -0.88
N ASP A 465 -22.03 8.42 -1.98
CA ASP A 465 -22.38 8.03 -3.35
C ASP A 465 -21.77 6.68 -3.76
N ALA A 466 -20.86 6.11 -2.96
CA ALA A 466 -20.23 4.83 -3.26
C ALA A 466 -21.27 3.70 -3.30
N GLU A 467 -21.29 2.96 -4.41
CA GLU A 467 -22.11 1.77 -4.59
C GLU A 467 -21.61 0.63 -3.70
N GLU A 468 -22.50 -0.19 -3.18
CA GLU A 468 -22.11 -1.39 -2.43
C GLU A 468 -21.74 -2.52 -3.40
N SER A 469 -20.47 -2.91 -3.40
CA SER A 469 -19.94 -3.99 -4.24
C SER A 469 -18.75 -4.68 -3.57
N VAL A 470 -18.30 -5.81 -4.14
CA VAL A 470 -17.11 -6.54 -3.68
C VAL A 470 -15.84 -5.65 -3.72
N ALA A 471 -15.73 -4.78 -4.74
CA ALA A 471 -14.59 -3.90 -4.90
C ALA A 471 -14.63 -2.73 -3.89
N THR A 472 -15.78 -2.08 -3.76
CA THR A 472 -15.99 -0.89 -2.90
C THR A 472 -16.11 -1.22 -1.41
N THR A 473 -16.31 -2.50 -1.04
CA THR A 473 -16.17 -2.94 0.36
C THR A 473 -14.70 -3.06 0.79
N GLY A 474 -13.76 -3.09 -0.17
CA GLY A 474 -12.32 -3.18 0.08
C GLY A 474 -11.77 -4.60 0.18
N ALA A 475 -10.47 -4.74 -0.06
CA ALA A 475 -9.79 -6.03 -0.09
C ALA A 475 -9.37 -6.53 1.30
N ARG A 476 -9.19 -7.84 1.41
CA ARG A 476 -8.64 -8.51 2.60
C ARG A 476 -7.63 -9.57 2.21
N MET A 477 -6.36 -9.24 2.33
CA MET A 477 -5.28 -10.18 2.09
C MET A 477 -4.33 -10.21 3.28
N GLY A 478 -3.69 -11.35 3.52
CA GLY A 478 -2.75 -11.52 4.62
C GLY A 478 -1.55 -10.58 4.52
N PRO A 479 -0.73 -10.68 3.45
CA PRO A 479 0.50 -9.91 3.28
C PRO A 479 0.25 -8.52 2.67
N PHE A 480 -0.86 -7.86 3.04
CA PHE A 480 -1.31 -6.63 2.37
C PHE A 480 -0.28 -5.49 2.49
N ASP A 481 0.44 -5.37 3.61
CA ASP A 481 1.54 -4.42 3.77
C ASP A 481 2.68 -4.63 2.77
N THR A 482 3.06 -5.88 2.52
CA THR A 482 4.05 -6.25 1.49
C THR A 482 3.50 -5.95 0.09
N VAL A 483 2.27 -6.36 -0.20
CA VAL A 483 1.62 -6.11 -1.50
C VAL A 483 1.51 -4.61 -1.79
N ARG A 484 1.20 -3.78 -0.78
CA ARG A 484 1.22 -2.31 -0.94
C ARG A 484 2.58 -1.77 -1.37
N THR A 485 3.66 -2.35 -0.87
CA THR A 485 5.02 -1.94 -1.25
C THR A 485 5.25 -2.22 -2.74
N LEU A 486 4.92 -3.44 -3.19
CA LEU A 486 5.02 -3.84 -4.61
C LEU A 486 4.19 -2.93 -5.52
N VAL A 487 2.94 -2.64 -5.17
CA VAL A 487 2.05 -1.77 -5.95
C VAL A 487 2.63 -0.35 -6.09
N ALA A 488 3.24 0.18 -5.03
CA ALA A 488 3.86 1.50 -5.08
C ALA A 488 5.11 1.51 -5.98
N GLU A 489 5.92 0.45 -5.94
CA GLU A 489 7.10 0.26 -6.79
C GLU A 489 6.73 0.10 -8.27
N ALA A 490 5.61 -0.56 -8.57
CA ALA A 490 5.12 -0.72 -9.95
C ALA A 490 4.88 0.61 -10.68
N SER A 491 4.65 1.71 -9.95
CA SER A 491 4.51 3.04 -10.57
C SER A 491 5.84 3.57 -11.13
N VAL A 492 6.95 3.14 -10.56
CA VAL A 492 8.31 3.41 -11.06
C VAL A 492 8.62 2.47 -12.21
N ASP A 493 8.39 1.18 -12.02
CA ASP A 493 8.65 0.14 -13.03
C ASP A 493 7.87 0.38 -14.32
N ALA A 494 6.62 0.81 -14.24
CA ALA A 494 5.78 1.11 -15.40
C ALA A 494 6.40 2.19 -16.31
N ARG A 495 7.16 3.12 -15.72
CA ARG A 495 7.85 4.20 -16.46
C ARG A 495 9.24 3.79 -16.94
N GLU A 496 9.87 2.81 -16.29
CA GLU A 496 11.21 2.34 -16.66
C GLU A 496 11.17 1.20 -17.69
N TYR A 497 10.27 0.24 -17.49
CA TYR A 497 10.17 -1.01 -18.27
C TYR A 497 8.90 -1.06 -19.14
N GLY A 498 7.92 -0.21 -18.88
CA GLY A 498 6.62 -0.20 -19.56
C GLY A 498 5.52 -0.81 -18.70
N VAL A 499 4.29 -0.36 -18.91
CA VAL A 499 3.14 -0.70 -18.05
C VAL A 499 2.86 -2.20 -18.00
N ALA A 500 2.79 -2.87 -19.16
CA ALA A 500 2.49 -4.30 -19.22
C ALA A 500 3.49 -5.14 -18.42
N GLU A 501 4.79 -4.92 -18.65
CA GLU A 501 5.86 -5.67 -17.95
C GLU A 501 5.88 -5.38 -16.44
N ALA A 502 5.59 -4.14 -16.04
CA ALA A 502 5.49 -3.78 -14.63
C ALA A 502 4.28 -4.44 -13.93
N LEU A 503 3.13 -4.50 -14.61
CA LEU A 503 1.92 -5.13 -14.08
C LEU A 503 2.05 -6.65 -14.01
N ASP A 504 2.67 -7.30 -14.99
CA ASP A 504 2.97 -8.73 -14.96
C ASP A 504 3.84 -9.06 -13.74
N ARG A 505 4.94 -8.32 -13.55
CA ARG A 505 5.85 -8.51 -12.39
C ARG A 505 5.16 -8.26 -11.06
N LEU A 506 4.36 -7.19 -10.97
CA LEU A 506 3.58 -6.88 -9.78
C LEU A 506 2.63 -8.02 -9.44
N THR A 507 1.89 -8.52 -10.43
CA THR A 507 0.91 -9.59 -10.26
C THR A 507 1.59 -10.87 -9.80
N GLU A 508 2.62 -11.33 -10.51
CA GLU A 508 3.40 -12.52 -10.13
C GLU A 508 3.98 -12.41 -8.71
N SER A 509 4.57 -11.26 -8.38
CA SER A 509 5.17 -11.02 -7.06
C SER A 509 4.11 -11.00 -5.95
N ALA A 510 2.95 -10.40 -6.20
CA ALA A 510 1.85 -10.37 -5.26
C ALA A 510 1.28 -11.79 -5.03
N GLU A 511 1.08 -12.57 -6.10
CA GLU A 511 0.61 -13.95 -6.01
C GLU A 511 1.55 -14.84 -5.20
N LEU A 512 2.86 -14.69 -5.36
CA LEU A 512 3.83 -15.41 -4.53
C LEU A 512 3.65 -15.10 -3.03
N GLN A 513 3.41 -13.84 -2.67
CA GLN A 513 3.13 -13.46 -1.28
C GLN A 513 1.81 -14.05 -0.78
N LEU A 514 0.75 -13.99 -1.60
CA LEU A 514 -0.56 -14.54 -1.27
C LEU A 514 -0.51 -16.05 -1.05
N GLN A 515 0.14 -16.78 -1.95
CA GLN A 515 0.31 -18.23 -1.88
C GLN A 515 1.18 -18.65 -0.68
N SER A 516 2.26 -17.92 -0.39
CA SER A 516 3.08 -18.16 0.80
C SER A 516 2.26 -17.99 2.08
N TYR A 517 1.43 -16.95 2.15
CA TYR A 517 0.53 -16.74 3.28
C TYR A 517 -0.51 -17.85 3.42
N ALA A 518 -1.14 -18.27 2.31
CA ALA A 518 -2.15 -19.33 2.31
C ALA A 518 -1.60 -20.66 2.82
N GLN A 519 -0.40 -21.06 2.39
CA GLN A 519 0.29 -22.26 2.89
C GLN A 519 0.56 -22.16 4.40
N GLY A 520 1.01 -21.00 4.88
CA GLY A 520 1.28 -20.78 6.30
C GLY A 520 0.03 -20.74 7.19
N THR A 521 -1.16 -20.55 6.61
CA THR A 521 -2.44 -20.65 7.34
C THR A 521 -2.99 -22.07 7.41
N ASP A 522 -2.77 -22.91 6.39
CA ASP A 522 -3.24 -24.31 6.40
C ASP A 522 -2.50 -25.19 7.43
N ASP A 523 -1.28 -24.79 7.82
CA ASP A 523 -0.46 -25.49 8.80
C ASP A 523 -0.77 -25.15 10.28
N ARG A 524 -1.69 -24.20 10.55
CA ARG A 524 -2.08 -23.76 11.90
C ARG A 524 -3.44 -24.32 12.30
#